data_AF-A0A0F9A0B3-F1
#
_entry.id   AF-A0A0F9A0B3-F1
#
_cell.length_a   1.000
_cell.length_b   1.000
_cell.length_c   1.000
_cell.angle_alpha   90.00
_cell.angle_beta   90.00
_cell.angle_gamma   90.00
#
_symmetry.space_group_name_H-M   'P 1'
#
loop_
_entity.id
_entity.type
_entity.pdbx_description
1 polymer ?
#
loop_
_entity_poly.entity_id
_entity_poly.type
_entity_poly.pdbx_seq_one_letter_code
_entity_poly.pdbx_strand_id
1 'polypeptide(L)'
;YGVRLKRAAPHAKGFENRIRLWRNRLTVRAGAPRIYISRDCPNLISEIRNLAYQELRPGEVTLGKWAKGCSDHAYDSTVYGLSAFDRLASYGIEAPSLRVSL
;
A
#
# COMPACT_ATOMS: atom_id res chain seq x y z
N TYR A 1 -8.49 -27.11 -2.89
CA TYR A 1 -8.72 -25.70 -2.52
C TYR A 1 -8.16 -24.79 -3.60
N GLY A 2 -8.97 -24.42 -4.60
CA GLY A 2 -8.55 -23.50 -5.66
C GLY A 2 -8.91 -22.07 -5.28
N VAL A 3 -8.00 -21.36 -4.63
CA VAL A 3 -8.19 -19.91 -4.42
C VAL A 3 -8.11 -19.25 -5.79
N ARG A 4 -9.21 -18.66 -6.26
CA ARG A 4 -9.20 -17.80 -7.46
C ARG A 4 -8.42 -16.53 -7.14
N LEU A 5 -7.09 -16.61 -7.28
CA LEU A 5 -6.19 -15.49 -7.08
C LEU A 5 -6.49 -14.41 -8.13
N LYS A 6 -7.18 -13.35 -7.72
CA LYS A 6 -7.24 -12.13 -8.52
C LYS A 6 -5.84 -11.50 -8.48
N ARG A 7 -5.17 -11.47 -9.63
CA ARG A 7 -3.87 -10.82 -9.75
C ARG A 7 -4.00 -9.35 -9.36
N ALA A 8 -3.04 -8.86 -8.59
CA ALA A 8 -2.90 -7.44 -8.34
C ALA A 8 -2.87 -6.65 -9.66
N ALA A 9 -3.55 -5.51 -9.70
CA ALA A 9 -3.60 -4.67 -10.88
C ALA A 9 -2.18 -4.19 -11.26
N PRO A 10 -1.85 -4.02 -12.55
CA PRO A 10 -0.49 -3.70 -12.99
C PRO A 10 0.13 -2.47 -12.30
N HIS A 11 -0.68 -1.45 -12.02
CA HIS A 11 -0.24 -0.24 -11.32
C HIS A 11 0.11 -0.45 -9.84
N ALA A 12 -0.26 -1.57 -9.24
CA ALA A 12 0.09 -1.92 -7.85
C ALA A 12 1.35 -2.79 -7.75
N LYS A 13 1.89 -3.27 -8.88
CA LYS A 13 3.00 -4.23 -8.88
C LYS A 13 4.38 -3.59 -8.77
N GLY A 14 4.56 -2.40 -9.34
CA GLY A 14 5.85 -1.70 -9.31
C GLY A 14 6.12 -1.09 -7.94
N PHE A 15 7.31 -1.30 -7.39
CA PHE A 15 7.71 -0.83 -6.05
C PHE A 15 7.45 0.68 -5.86
N GLU A 16 7.90 1.51 -6.80
CA GLU A 16 7.64 2.95 -6.79
C GLU A 16 6.15 3.31 -6.83
N ASN A 17 5.35 2.53 -7.58
CA ASN A 17 3.91 2.75 -7.61
C ASN A 17 3.25 2.42 -6.27
N ARG A 18 3.77 1.41 -5.54
CA ARG A 18 3.30 1.07 -4.20
C ARG A 18 3.52 2.24 -3.23
N ILE A 19 4.72 2.81 -3.25
CA ILE A 19 5.08 4.00 -2.46
C ILE A 19 4.17 5.18 -2.84
N ARG A 20 3.97 5.41 -4.14
CA ARG A 20 3.09 6.49 -4.63
C ARG A 20 1.65 6.33 -4.13
N LEU A 21 1.09 5.12 -4.16
CA LEU A 21 -0.28 4.84 -3.70
C LEU A 21 -0.44 5.15 -2.20
N TRP A 22 0.51 4.72 -1.38
CA TRP A 22 0.56 5.06 0.03
C TRP A 22 0.68 6.57 0.25
N ARG A 23 1.64 7.23 -0.40
CA ARG A 23 1.89 8.66 -0.25
C ARG A 23 0.66 9.49 -0.59
N ASN A 24 -0.03 9.16 -1.69
CA ASN A 24 -1.23 9.89 -2.12
C ASN A 24 -2.38 9.82 -1.10
N ARG A 25 -2.41 8.78 -0.27
CA ARG A 25 -3.50 8.53 0.69
C ARG A 25 -3.16 9.00 2.11
N LEU A 26 -1.88 8.97 2.46
CA LEU A 26 -1.34 9.57 3.69
C LEU A 26 -1.23 11.09 3.61
N THR A 27 -1.08 11.67 2.41
CA THR A 27 -1.02 13.12 2.25
C THR A 27 -2.36 13.74 2.64
N VAL A 28 -2.36 14.46 3.77
CA VAL A 28 -3.51 15.24 4.24
C VAL A 28 -3.66 16.45 3.31
N ARG A 29 -4.74 16.50 2.53
CA ARG A 29 -5.24 17.75 1.93
C ARG A 29 -6.16 18.41 2.95
N ALA A 30 -6.36 19.73 2.88
CA ALA A 30 -7.19 20.48 3.84
C ALA A 30 -8.49 19.71 4.17
N GLY A 31 -8.58 19.14 5.38
CA GLY A 31 -9.78 18.44 5.85
C GLY A 31 -9.59 17.07 6.54
N ALA A 32 -8.82 16.11 5.99
CA ALA A 32 -8.61 14.78 6.62
C ALA A 32 -7.65 13.90 5.80
N PRO A 33 -6.94 12.92 6.43
CA PRO A 33 -6.28 11.84 5.69
C PRO A 33 -7.31 11.03 4.90
N ARG A 34 -6.95 10.58 3.69
CA ARG A 34 -7.85 9.76 2.83
C ARG A 34 -7.96 8.31 3.31
N ILE A 35 -7.23 7.95 4.36
CA ILE A 35 -7.26 6.64 5.02
C ILE A 35 -7.11 6.81 6.53
N TYR A 36 -7.81 5.98 7.28
CA TYR A 36 -7.63 5.82 8.72
C TYR A 36 -7.16 4.38 8.98
N ILE A 37 -6.08 4.21 9.73
CA ILE A 37 -5.57 2.89 10.14
C ILE A 37 -6.03 2.65 11.57
N SER A 38 -6.90 1.66 11.78
CA SER A 38 -7.34 1.30 13.13
C SER A 38 -6.16 0.80 13.97
N ARG A 39 -6.25 1.03 15.30
CA ARG A 39 -5.33 0.45 16.27
C ARG A 39 -5.39 -1.08 16.30
N ASP A 40 -6.47 -1.67 15.81
CA ASP A 40 -6.67 -3.12 15.68
C ASP A 40 -5.90 -3.74 14.51
N CYS A 41 -5.09 -2.95 13.80
CA CYS A 41 -4.20 -3.42 12.74
C CYS A 41 -2.71 -3.38 13.19
N PRO A 42 -2.33 -4.08 14.28
CA PRO A 42 -1.00 -3.95 14.87
C PRO A 42 0.13 -4.37 13.92
N ASN A 43 -0.11 -5.37 13.07
CA ASN A 43 0.86 -5.83 12.08
C ASN A 43 1.14 -4.73 11.05
N LEU A 44 0.10 -4.11 10.49
CA LEU A 44 0.26 -3.02 9.52
C LEU A 44 0.99 -1.82 10.16
N ILE A 45 0.62 -1.46 11.39
CA ILE A 45 1.29 -0.39 12.14
C ILE A 45 2.77 -0.70 12.35
N SER A 46 3.08 -1.94 12.74
CA SER A 46 4.46 -2.40 12.95
C SER A 46 5.26 -2.35 11.65
N GLU A 47 4.71 -2.86 10.55
CA GLU A 47 5.38 -2.86 9.24
C GLU A 47 5.67 -1.42 8.78
N ILE A 48 4.68 -0.52 8.81
CA ILE A 48 4.87 0.89 8.39
C ILE A 48 5.99 1.57 9.20
N ARG A 49 6.12 1.26 10.49
CA ARG A 49 7.16 1.84 11.35
C ARG A 49 8.55 1.27 11.12
N ASN A 50 8.65 0.03 10.66
CA ASN A 50 9.91 -0.72 10.59
C ASN A 50 10.39 -0.98 9.15
N LEU A 51 9.60 -0.62 8.13
CA LEU A 51 9.99 -0.77 6.73
C LEU A 51 11.20 0.11 6.42
N ALA A 52 12.24 -0.52 5.88
CA ALA A 52 13.48 0.14 5.47
C ALA A 52 13.82 -0.21 4.02
N TYR A 53 14.38 0.75 3.30
CA TYR A 53 14.94 0.51 1.97
C TYR A 53 16.20 -0.34 2.09
N GLN A 54 16.44 -1.20 1.11
CA GLN A 54 17.70 -1.93 1.01
C GLN A 54 18.84 -0.92 0.84
N GLU A 55 19.79 -0.93 1.78
CA GLU A 55 21.02 -0.15 1.65
C GLU A 55 21.84 -0.65 0.46
N LEU A 56 22.34 0.29 -0.34
CA LEU A 56 23.22 0.03 -1.47
C LEU A 56 24.66 -0.16 -0.98
N ARG A 57 25.32 -1.22 -1.44
CA ARG A 57 26.77 -1.39 -1.26
C ARG A 57 27.53 -0.82 -2.46
N PRO A 58 28.80 -0.42 -2.29
CA PRO A 58 29.62 0.03 -3.42
C PRO A 58 29.62 -1.00 -4.55
N GLY A 59 29.22 -0.59 -5.75
CA GLY A 59 29.14 -1.45 -6.93
C GLY A 59 27.81 -2.19 -7.14
N GLU A 60 26.82 -2.03 -6.24
CA GLU A 60 25.48 -2.61 -6.42
C GLU A 60 24.50 -1.63 -7.07
N VAL A 61 23.70 -2.13 -8.01
CA VAL A 61 22.52 -1.42 -8.53
C VAL A 61 21.28 -2.15 -8.02
N THR A 62 20.74 -1.72 -6.88
CA THR A 62 19.45 -2.23 -6.37
C THR A 62 18.47 -1.08 -6.23
N LEU A 63 17.57 -0.94 -7.20
CA LEU A 63 16.48 0.03 -7.14
C LEU A 63 15.19 -0.67 -6.73
N GLY A 64 14.45 -0.06 -5.81
CA GLY A 64 13.08 -0.45 -5.50
C GLY A 64 12.93 -1.79 -4.76
N LYS A 65 13.64 -1.97 -3.64
CA LYS A 65 13.54 -3.17 -2.81
C LYS A 65 13.61 -2.82 -1.32
N TRP A 66 12.84 -3.54 -0.51
CA TRP A 66 12.96 -3.48 0.95
C TRP A 66 14.23 -4.18 1.44
N ALA A 67 14.75 -3.72 2.57
CA ALA A 67 15.85 -4.38 3.24
C ALA A 67 15.49 -5.82 3.58
N LYS A 68 16.47 -6.72 3.46
CA LYS A 68 16.29 -8.13 3.84
C LYS A 68 15.82 -8.24 5.30
N GLY A 69 14.76 -9.00 5.53
CA GLY A 69 14.19 -9.23 6.86
C GLY A 69 13.11 -8.23 7.27
N CYS A 70 12.81 -7.22 6.46
CA CYS A 70 11.62 -6.38 6.65
C CYS A 70 10.35 -7.18 6.34
N SER A 71 9.38 -7.15 7.24
CA SER A 71 8.02 -7.61 6.97
C SER A 71 7.27 -6.53 6.20
N ASP A 72 6.70 -6.90 5.05
CA ASP A 72 5.98 -6.01 4.14
C ASP A 72 4.61 -6.56 3.72
N HIS A 73 4.16 -7.65 4.34
CA HIS A 73 2.99 -8.39 3.90
C HIS A 73 1.70 -7.59 4.03
N ALA A 74 1.47 -6.94 5.18
CA ALA A 74 0.32 -6.08 5.39
C ALA A 74 0.41 -4.77 4.59
N TYR A 75 1.62 -4.22 4.43
CA TYR A 75 1.89 -3.07 3.58
C TYR A 75 1.49 -3.35 2.13
N ASP A 76 1.98 -4.44 1.55
CA ASP A 76 1.68 -4.86 0.18
C ASP A 76 0.19 -5.17 -0.01
N SER A 77 -0.43 -5.84 0.97
CA SER A 77 -1.87 -6.12 0.95
C SER A 77 -2.71 -4.85 0.92
N THR A 78 -2.31 -3.83 1.69
CA THR A 78 -2.97 -2.53 1.69
C THR A 78 -2.83 -1.86 0.33
N VAL A 79 -1.66 -1.93 -0.31
CA VAL A 79 -1.46 -1.37 -1.66
C VAL A 79 -2.43 -1.99 -2.67
N TYR A 80 -2.67 -3.30 -2.60
CA TYR A 80 -3.66 -3.93 -3.47
C TYR A 80 -5.08 -3.40 -3.22
N GLY A 81 -5.46 -3.21 -1.96
CA GLY A 81 -6.71 -2.54 -1.60
C GLY A 81 -6.80 -1.11 -2.17
N LEU A 82 -5.77 -0.29 -1.93
CA LEU A 82 -5.69 1.09 -2.44
C LEU A 82 -5.77 1.16 -3.96
N SER A 83 -5.11 0.22 -4.65
CA SER A 83 -5.11 0.15 -6.11
C SER A 83 -6.51 -0.10 -6.69
N ALA A 84 -7.37 -0.81 -5.95
CA ALA A 84 -8.76 -1.04 -6.34
C ALA A 84 -9.59 0.24 -6.20
N PHE A 85 -9.37 1.03 -5.15
CA PHE A 85 -10.03 2.33 -4.98
C PHE A 85 -9.66 3.34 -6.07
N ASP A 86 -8.38 3.43 -6.42
CA ASP A 86 -7.92 4.30 -7.51
C ASP A 86 -8.49 3.86 -8.85
N ARG A 87 -8.64 2.55 -9.08
CA ARG A 87 -9.26 2.02 -10.29
C ARG A 87 -10.74 2.39 -10.38
N LEU A 88 -11.49 2.31 -9.28
CA LEU A 88 -12.91 2.72 -9.26
C LEU A 88 -13.05 4.21 -9.59
N ALA A 89 -12.19 5.06 -9.01
CA ALA A 89 -12.17 6.49 -9.32
C ALA A 89 -11.87 6.77 -10.80
N SER A 90 -11.01 5.97 -11.45
CA SER A 90 -10.71 6.13 -12.89
C SER A 90 -11.87 5.78 -13.83
N TYR A 91 -12.89 5.04 -13.34
CA TYR A 91 -14.10 4.75 -14.10
C TYR A 91 -15.22 5.78 -13.87
N GLY A 92 -14.95 6.90 -13.17
CA GLY A 92 -15.98 7.89 -12.84
C GLY A 92 -17.03 7.39 -11.84
N ILE A 93 -16.80 6.23 -11.23
CA ILE A 93 -17.62 5.71 -10.15
C ILE A 93 -17.08 6.33 -8.87
N GLU A 94 -17.87 7.15 -8.18
CA GLU A 94 -17.52 7.61 -6.84
C GLU A 94 -17.19 6.38 -6.00
N ALA A 95 -15.94 6.31 -5.52
CA ALA A 95 -15.53 5.23 -4.64
C ALA A 95 -16.48 5.25 -3.44
N PRO A 96 -17.22 4.16 -3.17
CA PRO A 96 -18.18 4.15 -2.09
C PRO A 96 -17.45 4.56 -0.80
N SER A 97 -18.00 5.54 -0.09
CA SER A 97 -17.53 5.90 1.24
C SER A 97 -17.74 4.69 2.13
N LEU A 98 -16.74 3.82 2.22
CA LEU A 98 -16.76 2.66 3.11
C LEU A 98 -16.67 3.16 4.54
N ARG A 99 -17.83 3.47 5.13
CA ARG A 99 -18.00 3.32 6.57
C ARG A 99 -17.99 1.83 6.84
N VAL A 100 -16.85 1.32 7.28
CA VAL A 100 -16.82 0.06 8.01
C VAL A 100 -17.44 0.37 9.37
N SER A 101 -18.74 0.11 9.51
CA SER A 101 -19.38 0.08 10.81
C SER A 101 -18.82 -1.14 11.56
N LEU A 102 -18.19 -0.88 12.70
CA LEU A 102 -17.92 -1.88 13.72
C LEU A 102 -19.20 -2.18 14.50
#